data_AF-A0A7J6UDH3-F1
#
_entry.id   AF-A0A7J6UDH3-F1
#
_cell.length_a   1.000
_cell.length_b   1.000
_cell.length_c   1.000
_cell.angle_alpha   90.00
_cell.angle_beta   90.00
_cell.angle_gamma   90.00
#
_symmetry.space_group_name_H-M   'P 1'
#
loop_
_entity.id
_entity.type
_entity.pdbx_description
1 polymer ?
#
loop_
_entity_poly.entity_id
_entity_poly.type
_entity_poly.pdbx_seq_one_letter_code
_entity_poly.pdbx_strand_id
1 'polypeptide(L)'
;FPTVPSTKSMVRRKKVGKERLDRFYQLAKEQGYRARSAFKLIQLEKKYGFLKNARSCVDLCGAPGGWSQVAVKHMPASSKVICVDLMPIKPIKGVVTMQCDITTQKCRQFLLKELNGVPCDVVLNDGA
;
A
#
# COMPACT_ATOMS: atom_id res chain seq x y z
N PHE A 1 66.50 0.39 -10.02
CA PHE A 1 65.38 -0.56 -9.82
C PHE A 1 65.01 -0.58 -8.34
N PRO A 2 63.74 -0.73 -7.91
CA PRO A 2 62.46 -0.17 -8.37
C PRO A 2 61.74 0.58 -7.22
N THR A 3 60.70 1.38 -7.49
CA THR A 3 59.60 1.58 -6.52
C THR A 3 58.27 1.60 -7.27
N VAL A 4 57.47 0.55 -7.05
CA VAL A 4 56.09 0.45 -7.54
C VAL A 4 55.19 1.21 -6.56
N PRO A 5 54.34 2.15 -6.98
CA PRO A 5 53.32 2.70 -6.11
C PRO A 5 52.19 1.66 -5.97
N SER A 6 52.05 1.11 -4.76
CA SER A 6 50.85 0.39 -4.35
C SER A 6 49.81 1.39 -3.86
N THR A 7 48.66 1.49 -4.53
CA THR A 7 47.47 2.05 -3.89
C THR A 7 46.17 1.49 -4.48
N LYS A 8 45.72 0.42 -3.80
CA LYS A 8 44.35 0.16 -3.31
C LYS A 8 43.20 0.42 -4.29
N SER A 9 42.68 -0.68 -4.84
CA SER A 9 41.32 -0.75 -5.38
C SER A 9 40.31 -0.23 -4.33
N MET A 10 39.66 0.88 -4.64
CA MET A 10 38.55 1.42 -3.86
C MET A 10 37.36 0.47 -3.99
N VAL A 11 37.22 -0.49 -3.08
CA VAL A 11 36.01 -1.31 -2.96
C VAL A 11 34.88 -0.35 -2.59
N ARG A 12 34.02 -0.03 -3.56
CA ARG A 12 32.77 0.71 -3.34
C ARG A 12 31.94 -0.08 -2.32
N ARG A 13 31.84 0.41 -1.08
CA ARG A 13 30.86 -0.08 -0.10
C ARG A 13 29.47 0.12 -0.68
N LYS A 14 28.89 -0.94 -1.23
CA LYS A 14 27.48 -0.96 -1.63
C LYS A 14 26.62 -0.78 -0.38
N LYS A 15 25.75 0.24 -0.39
CA LYS A 15 24.83 0.55 0.70
C LYS A 15 23.80 -0.59 0.83
N VAL A 16 23.99 -1.47 1.82
CA VAL A 16 23.13 -2.63 2.15
C VAL A 16 21.63 -2.31 2.16
N GLY A 17 21.27 -1.07 2.55
CA GLY A 17 19.87 -0.61 2.55
C GLY A 17 19.23 -0.55 1.16
N LYS A 18 19.98 -0.18 0.11
CA LYS A 18 19.43 -0.03 -1.25
C LYS A 18 19.05 -1.38 -1.84
N GLU A 19 19.89 -2.39 -1.67
CA GLU A 19 19.64 -3.75 -2.18
C GLU A 19 18.41 -4.40 -1.52
N ARG A 20 18.20 -4.16 -0.22
CA ARG A 20 17.01 -4.66 0.50
C ARG A 20 15.73 -3.98 0.03
N LEU A 21 15.76 -2.66 -0.22
CA LEU A 21 14.62 -1.91 -0.76
C LEU A 21 14.24 -2.41 -2.15
N ASP A 22 15.25 -2.68 -2.98
CA ASP A 22 15.08 -3.19 -4.34
C ASP A 22 14.45 -4.60 -4.33
N ARG A 23 14.85 -5.48 -3.39
CA ARG A 23 14.28 -6.84 -3.28
C ARG A 23 12.77 -6.84 -3.04
N PHE A 24 12.28 -6.03 -2.09
CA PHE A 24 10.83 -5.97 -1.82
C PHE A 24 10.04 -5.32 -2.95
N TYR A 25 10.67 -4.40 -3.69
CA TYR A 25 10.04 -3.83 -4.88
C TYR A 25 9.90 -4.87 -5.99
N GLN A 26 10.92 -5.67 -6.25
CA GLN A 26 10.84 -6.78 -7.22
C GLN A 26 9.80 -7.82 -6.78
N LEU A 27 9.84 -8.22 -5.51
CA LEU A 27 8.87 -9.18 -4.97
C LEU A 27 7.42 -8.65 -5.07
N ALA A 28 7.20 -7.35 -4.85
CA ALA A 28 5.89 -6.74 -5.02
C ALA A 28 5.43 -6.87 -6.48
N LYS A 29 6.28 -6.55 -7.45
CA LYS A 29 5.97 -6.72 -8.88
C LYS A 29 5.68 -8.16 -9.25
N GLU A 30 6.52 -9.10 -8.82
CA GLU A 30 6.33 -10.54 -9.07
C GLU A 30 4.98 -11.04 -8.52
N GLN A 31 4.55 -10.53 -7.36
CA GLN A 31 3.26 -10.86 -6.75
C GLN A 31 2.09 -9.98 -7.24
N GLY A 32 2.32 -9.07 -8.20
CA GLY A 32 1.31 -8.18 -8.75
C GLY A 32 0.87 -7.03 -7.84
N TYR A 33 1.61 -6.75 -6.77
CA TYR A 33 1.37 -5.60 -5.89
C TYR A 33 1.98 -4.32 -6.45
N ARG A 34 1.23 -3.22 -6.35
CA ARG A 34 1.63 -1.89 -6.85
C ARG A 34 2.65 -1.19 -5.95
N ALA A 35 2.74 -1.59 -4.69
CA ALA A 35 3.65 -1.00 -3.73
C ALA A 35 4.25 -2.07 -2.81
N ARG A 36 5.52 -1.89 -2.45
CA ARG A 36 6.19 -2.72 -1.44
C ARG A 36 5.57 -2.61 -0.05
N SER A 37 4.82 -1.54 0.22
CA SER A 37 4.08 -1.39 1.48
C SER A 37 2.96 -2.41 1.64
N ALA A 38 2.50 -3.06 0.57
CA ALA A 38 1.54 -4.17 0.65
C ALA A 38 2.00 -5.26 1.65
N PHE A 39 3.31 -5.53 1.73
CA PHE A 39 3.85 -6.50 2.68
C PHE A 39 3.64 -6.11 4.14
N LYS A 40 3.57 -4.81 4.46
CA LYS A 40 3.23 -4.35 5.82
C LYS A 40 1.82 -4.81 6.19
N LEU A 41 0.85 -4.55 5.32
CA LEU A 41 -0.54 -4.91 5.57
C LEU A 41 -0.76 -6.42 5.57
N ILE A 42 -0.07 -7.17 4.70
CA ILE A 42 -0.09 -8.65 4.72
C ILE A 42 0.43 -9.18 6.07
N GLN A 43 1.49 -8.60 6.61
CA GLN A 43 2.03 -9.00 7.92
C GLN A 43 1.07 -8.63 9.06
N LEU A 44 0.45 -7.45 9.01
CA LEU A 44 -0.56 -7.03 9.98
C LEU A 44 -1.78 -7.95 9.94
N GLU A 45 -2.29 -8.27 8.75
CA GLU A 45 -3.43 -9.17 8.61
C GLU A 45 -3.09 -10.59 9.10
N LYS A 46 -1.89 -11.11 8.80
CA LYS A 46 -1.45 -12.40 9.32
C LYS A 46 -1.41 -12.42 10.87
N LYS A 47 -1.06 -11.30 11.49
CA LYS A 47 -0.89 -11.20 12.95
C LYS A 47 -2.21 -10.95 13.67
N TYR A 48 -3.09 -10.13 13.12
CA TYR A 48 -4.28 -9.63 13.79
C TYR A 48 -5.60 -10.11 13.18
N GLY A 49 -5.61 -10.50 11.90
CA GLY A 49 -6.77 -11.09 11.22
C GLY A 49 -8.00 -10.19 11.24
N PHE A 50 -7.84 -8.89 11.01
CA PHE A 50 -8.92 -7.90 11.12
C PHE A 50 -9.65 -7.68 9.80
N LEU A 51 -9.05 -8.02 8.65
CA LEU A 51 -9.68 -7.90 7.35
C LEU A 51 -10.62 -9.08 7.05
N LYS A 52 -10.29 -10.30 7.49
CA LYS A 52 -11.08 -11.50 7.18
C LYS A 52 -12.57 -11.43 7.54
N ASN A 53 -12.93 -10.64 8.55
CA ASN A 53 -14.30 -10.48 9.04
C ASN A 53 -14.89 -9.08 8.73
N ALA A 54 -14.11 -8.18 8.14
CA ALA A 54 -14.55 -6.83 7.82
C ALA A 54 -15.47 -6.87 6.58
N ARG A 55 -16.60 -6.17 6.64
CA ARG A 55 -17.53 -6.00 5.52
C ARG A 55 -17.28 -4.69 4.78
N SER A 56 -16.61 -3.75 5.42
CA SER A 56 -16.26 -2.45 4.85
C SER A 56 -14.85 -2.03 5.24
N CYS A 57 -14.11 -1.48 4.28
CA CYS A 57 -12.76 -0.95 4.51
C CYS A 57 -12.58 0.35 3.73
N VAL A 58 -12.03 1.36 4.40
CA VAL A 58 -11.64 2.63 3.78
C VAL A 58 -10.12 2.78 3.85
N ASP A 59 -9.46 2.89 2.70
CA ASP A 59 -8.01 3.11 2.55
C ASP A 59 -7.74 4.58 2.22
N LEU A 60 -7.30 5.34 3.22
CA LEU A 60 -7.01 6.77 3.11
C LEU A 60 -5.55 6.98 2.70
N CYS A 61 -5.32 7.97 1.82
CA CYS A 61 -3.99 8.23 1.24
C CYS A 61 -3.41 6.97 0.56
N GLY A 62 -4.28 6.24 -0.15
CA GLY A 62 -4.00 4.89 -0.59
C GLY A 62 -3.23 4.77 -1.92
N ALA A 63 -2.93 5.85 -2.64
CA ALA A 63 -2.19 5.75 -3.91
C ALA A 63 -0.80 5.12 -3.69
N PRO A 64 -0.35 4.17 -4.53
CA PRO A 64 -0.91 3.71 -5.80
C PRO A 64 -1.97 2.59 -5.69
N GLY A 65 -2.40 2.24 -4.49
CA GLY A 65 -3.45 1.26 -4.18
C GLY A 65 -2.91 -0.08 -3.67
N GLY A 66 -1.70 -0.11 -3.12
CA GLY A 66 -1.06 -1.35 -2.65
C GLY A 66 -1.80 -2.00 -1.49
N TRP A 67 -2.29 -1.21 -0.53
CA TRP A 67 -3.07 -1.71 0.61
C TRP A 67 -4.49 -2.10 0.21
N SER A 68 -5.14 -1.33 -0.65
CA SER A 68 -6.40 -1.70 -1.30
C SER A 68 -6.35 -3.06 -2.02
N GLN A 69 -5.25 -3.40 -2.71
CA GLN A 69 -5.07 -4.74 -3.31
C GLN A 69 -5.04 -5.86 -2.26
N VAL A 70 -4.42 -5.59 -1.11
CA VAL A 70 -4.37 -6.55 0.00
C VAL A 70 -5.75 -6.68 0.66
N ALA A 71 -6.45 -5.57 0.88
CA ALA A 71 -7.80 -5.54 1.47
C ALA A 71 -8.78 -6.41 0.67
N VAL A 72 -8.93 -6.16 -0.64
CA VAL A 72 -9.84 -6.96 -1.49
C VAL A 72 -9.50 -8.45 -1.51
N LYS A 73 -8.21 -8.81 -1.36
CA LYS A 73 -7.78 -10.21 -1.35
C LYS A 73 -8.09 -10.94 -0.04
N HIS A 74 -8.14 -10.23 1.09
CA HIS A 74 -8.30 -10.84 2.42
C HIS A 74 -9.69 -10.66 3.03
N MET A 75 -10.47 -9.71 2.54
CA MET A 75 -11.86 -9.51 2.97
C MET A 75 -12.82 -10.45 2.23
N PRO A 76 -14.03 -10.73 2.77
CA PRO A 76 -15.07 -11.48 2.08
C PRO A 76 -15.43 -10.88 0.72
N ALA A 77 -15.82 -11.70 -0.25
CA ALA A 77 -16.12 -11.25 -1.62
C ALA A 77 -17.29 -10.24 -1.72
N SER A 78 -18.20 -10.23 -0.75
CA SER A 78 -19.31 -9.29 -0.64
C SER A 78 -18.94 -7.98 0.08
N SER A 79 -17.70 -7.85 0.54
CA SER A 79 -17.22 -6.65 1.23
C SER A 79 -17.05 -5.47 0.27
N LYS A 80 -17.05 -4.26 0.84
CA LYS A 80 -16.80 -3.02 0.12
C LYS A 80 -15.45 -2.42 0.54
N VAL A 81 -14.56 -2.24 -0.44
CA VAL A 81 -13.30 -1.51 -0.25
C VAL A 81 -13.37 -0.19 -0.98
N ILE A 82 -13.11 0.90 -0.27
CA ILE A 82 -13.09 2.27 -0.80
C ILE A 82 -11.69 2.82 -0.60
N CYS A 83 -11.11 3.44 -1.62
CA CYS A 83 -9.78 4.04 -1.56
C CYS A 83 -9.84 5.51 -1.98
N VAL A 84 -9.26 6.39 -1.16
CA VAL A 84 -9.22 7.82 -1.40
C VAL A 84 -7.80 8.33 -1.38
N ASP A 85 -7.44 9.16 -2.37
CA ASP A 85 -6.15 9.84 -2.42
C ASP A 85 -6.26 11.14 -3.22
N LEU A 86 -5.31 12.06 -3.03
CA LEU A 86 -5.16 13.25 -3.88
C LEU A 86 -4.66 12.89 -5.29
N MET A 87 -3.89 11.82 -5.39
CA MET A 87 -3.31 11.31 -6.62
C MET A 87 -4.25 10.31 -7.30
N PRO A 88 -4.26 10.26 -8.65
CA PRO A 88 -5.07 9.29 -9.37
C PRO A 88 -4.63 7.86 -9.09
N ILE A 89 -5.59 7.00 -8.77
CA ILE A 89 -5.37 5.57 -8.54
C ILE A 89 -5.86 4.81 -9.78
N LYS A 90 -4.99 3.99 -10.38
CA LYS A 90 -5.42 3.12 -11.49
C LYS A 90 -6.53 2.18 -11.00
N PRO A 91 -7.57 1.87 -11.77
CA PRO A 91 -8.66 0.99 -11.32
C PRO A 91 -8.16 -0.33 -10.73
N ILE A 92 -8.71 -0.76 -9.60
CA ILE A 92 -8.47 -2.06 -8.97
C ILE A 92 -9.80 -2.78 -8.91
N LYS A 93 -9.86 -4.02 -9.42
CA LYS A 93 -11.08 -4.83 -9.37
C LYS A 93 -11.53 -5.00 -7.91
N GLY A 94 -12.80 -4.70 -7.62
CA GLY A 94 -13.36 -4.79 -6.27
C GLY A 94 -13.08 -3.59 -5.37
N VAL A 95 -12.42 -2.52 -5.88
CA VAL A 95 -12.17 -1.28 -5.12
C VAL A 95 -12.92 -0.13 -5.77
N VAL A 96 -13.67 0.61 -4.98
CA VAL A 96 -14.20 1.92 -5.36
C VAL A 96 -13.11 2.96 -5.09
N THR A 97 -12.67 3.69 -6.10
CA THR A 97 -11.60 4.70 -5.96
C THR A 97 -12.15 6.11 -6.13
N MET A 98 -11.69 7.04 -5.30
CA MET A 98 -11.98 8.47 -5.45
C MET A 98 -10.70 9.29 -5.36
N GLN A 99 -10.48 10.16 -6.35
CA GLN A 99 -9.47 11.19 -6.25
C GLN A 99 -10.07 12.40 -5.50
N CYS A 100 -9.66 12.61 -4.25
CA CYS A 100 -10.19 13.68 -3.41
C CYS A 100 -9.26 14.03 -2.25
N ASP A 101 -9.37 15.26 -1.78
CA ASP A 101 -8.81 15.68 -0.50
C ASP A 101 -9.72 15.19 0.64
N ILE A 102 -9.15 14.37 1.53
CA ILE A 102 -9.84 13.75 2.66
C ILE A 102 -10.40 14.75 3.66
N THR A 103 -9.90 15.98 3.68
CA THR A 103 -10.38 17.06 4.57
C THR A 103 -11.67 17.71 4.05
N THR A 104 -12.05 17.46 2.79
CA THR A 104 -13.19 18.13 2.17
C THR A 104 -14.52 17.48 2.54
N GLN A 105 -15.57 18.30 2.62
CA GLN A 105 -16.94 17.83 2.81
C GLN A 105 -17.40 16.91 1.66
N LYS A 106 -16.88 17.12 0.45
CA LYS A 106 -17.12 16.26 -0.72
C LYS A 106 -16.64 14.83 -0.47
N CYS A 107 -15.41 14.65 0.03
CA CYS A 107 -14.89 13.32 0.39
C CYS A 107 -15.76 12.66 1.45
N ARG A 108 -16.11 13.41 2.50
CA ARG A 108 -16.95 12.90 3.58
C ARG A 108 -18.32 12.41 3.08
N GLN A 109 -19.00 13.22 2.25
CA GLN A 109 -20.30 12.86 1.67
C GLN A 109 -20.19 11.64 0.76
N PHE A 110 -19.13 11.55 -0.04
CA PHE A 110 -18.86 10.39 -0.87
C PHE A 110 -18.70 9.12 -0.02
N LEU A 111 -17.86 9.14 1.03
CA LEU A 111 -17.65 7.99 1.90
C LEU A 111 -18.95 7.55 2.59
N LEU A 112 -19.73 8.49 3.12
CA LEU A 112 -21.03 8.18 3.75
C LEU A 112 -22.01 7.53 2.76
N LYS A 113 -22.05 8.03 1.52
CA LYS A 113 -22.87 7.46 0.46
C LYS A 113 -22.42 6.06 0.11
N GLU A 114 -21.11 5.84 -0.10
CA GLU A 114 -20.59 4.53 -0.46
C GLU A 114 -20.75 3.50 0.65
N LEU A 115 -20.63 3.91 1.92
CA LEU A 115 -20.88 3.07 3.08
C LEU A 115 -22.38 2.87 3.38
N ASN A 116 -23.29 3.49 2.60
CA ASN A 116 -24.74 3.44 2.81
C ASN A 116 -25.17 3.83 4.24
N GLY A 117 -24.46 4.78 4.87
CA GLY A 117 -24.73 5.21 6.24
C GLY A 117 -24.38 4.21 7.35
N VAL A 118 -23.78 3.05 7.00
CA VAL A 118 -23.29 2.07 7.99
C VAL A 118 -21.88 2.48 8.46
N PRO A 119 -21.53 2.30 9.75
CA PRO A 119 -20.16 2.49 10.20
C PRO A 119 -19.16 1.62 9.42
N CYS A 120 -17.98 2.18 9.13
CA CYS A 120 -16.90 1.43 8.51
C CYS A 120 -16.26 0.49 9.55
N ASP A 121 -16.01 -0.77 9.19
CA ASP A 121 -15.37 -1.74 10.09
C ASP A 121 -13.87 -1.47 10.24
N VAL A 122 -13.20 -1.07 9.14
CA VAL A 122 -11.75 -0.86 9.10
C VAL A 122 -11.41 0.43 8.36
N VAL A 123 -10.57 1.25 8.98
CA VAL A 123 -9.91 2.39 8.31
C VAL A 123 -8.42 2.13 8.26
N LEU A 124 -7.86 2.18 7.07
CA LEU A 124 -6.45 2.00 6.77
C LEU A 124 -5.82 3.35 6.38
N ASN A 125 -4.56 3.56 6.77
CA ASN A 125 -3.76 4.70 6.34
C ASN A 125 -2.26 4.33 6.39
N ASP A 126 -1.59 4.35 5.23
CA ASP A 126 -0.12 4.25 5.10
C ASP A 126 0.49 5.57 4.58
N GLY A 127 -0.29 6.65 4.57
CA GLY A 127 0.15 7.98 4.19
C GLY A 127 1.23 8.50 5.14
N ALA A 128 2.26 9.10 4.55
CA ALA A 128 3.40 9.69 5.25
C ALA A 128 3.73 11.06 4.64
#